data_AF-A0A2E4NJQ1-F1
#
_entry.id   AF-A0A2E4NJQ1-F1
#
_cell.length_a   1.000
_cell.length_b   1.000
_cell.length_c   1.000
_cell.angle_alpha   90.00
_cell.angle_beta   90.00
_cell.angle_gamma   90.00
#
_symmetry.space_group_name_H-M   'P 1'
#
loop_
_entity.id
_entity.type
_entity.pdbx_description
1 polymer ?
#
loop_
_entity_poly.entity_id
_entity_poly.type
_entity_poly.pdbx_seq_one_letter_code
_entity_poly.pdbx_strand_id
1 'polypeptide(L)' 'MKYDKGDTPSEQEKRRVYVSFFCIAFLIDLAVSTFRGEIYRPTLIGLSVMIASLLFFLWSLWRHK' A
#
# COMPACT_ATOMS: atom_id res chain seq x y z
N MET A 1 2.80 -32.25 13.44
CA MET A 1 3.03 -31.30 12.33
C MET A 1 3.57 -30.01 12.93
N LYS A 2 4.90 -29.85 12.97
CA LYS A 2 5.55 -28.60 13.40
C LYS A 2 5.41 -27.62 12.24
N TYR A 3 4.81 -26.45 12.47
CA TYR A 3 4.84 -25.37 11.50
C TYR A 3 6.30 -24.94 11.34
N ASP A 4 6.85 -25.17 10.16
CA ASP A 4 8.15 -24.65 9.76
C ASP A 4 8.03 -23.12 9.72
N LYS A 5 8.80 -22.42 10.54
CA LYS A 5 8.79 -20.95 10.62
C LYS A 5 9.47 -20.30 9.41
N GLY A 6 9.83 -21.07 8.38
CA GLY A 6 10.53 -20.59 7.18
C GLY A 6 9.67 -19.89 6.13
N ASP A 7 8.35 -20.11 6.10
CA ASP A 7 7.48 -19.61 5.00
C ASP A 7 6.72 -18.32 5.32
N THR A 8 6.94 -17.72 6.51
CA THR A 8 6.24 -16.47 6.85
C THR A 8 7.06 -15.29 6.33
N PRO A 9 6.52 -14.45 5.41
CA PRO A 9 7.27 -13.31 4.89
C PRO A 9 7.75 -12.42 6.03
N SER A 10 9.01 -12.03 5.95
CA SER A 10 9.63 -11.12 6.89
C SER A 10 8.85 -9.80 6.94
N GLU A 11 8.98 -9.08 8.04
CA GLU A 11 8.23 -7.84 8.23
C GLU A 11 8.72 -6.75 7.26
N GLN A 12 9.96 -6.84 6.80
CA GLN A 12 10.47 -6.01 5.70
C GLN A 12 9.80 -6.35 4.36
N GLU A 13 9.56 -7.63 4.06
CA GLU A 13 8.84 -8.04 2.86
C GLU A 13 7.38 -7.60 2.90
N LYS A 14 6.71 -7.73 4.04
CA LYS A 14 5.34 -7.21 4.23
C LYS A 14 5.29 -5.69 4.00
N ARG A 15 6.26 -4.93 4.53
CA ARG A 15 6.37 -3.48 4.29
C ARG A 15 6.55 -3.13 2.83
N ARG A 16 7.39 -3.87 2.09
CA ARG A 16 7.54 -3.66 0.63
C ARG A 16 6.23 -3.86 -0.11
N VAL A 17 5.45 -4.87 0.27
CA VAL A 17 4.14 -5.12 -0.33
C VAL A 17 3.20 -3.94 -0.10
N TYR A 18 3.11 -3.41 1.13
CA TYR A 18 2.25 -2.23 1.41
C TYR A 18 2.67 -0.98 0.62
N VAL A 19 3.97 -0.73 0.50
CA VAL A 19 4.49 0.38 -0.31
C VAL A 19 4.15 0.18 -1.79
N SER A 20 4.31 -1.04 -2.32
CA SER A 20 3.93 -1.36 -3.69
C SER A 20 2.44 -1.13 -3.94
N PHE A 21 1.56 -1.56 -3.03
CA PHE A 21 0.12 -1.31 -3.13
C PHE A 21 -0.21 0.19 -3.13
N PHE A 22 0.43 0.96 -2.25
CA PHE A 22 0.29 2.42 -2.23
C PHE A 22 0.69 3.05 -3.57
N CYS A 23 1.88 2.68 -4.09
CA CYS A 23 2.37 3.21 -5.37
C CYS A 23 1.47 2.84 -6.54
N ILE A 24 0.99 1.59 -6.60
CA ILE A 24 0.07 1.13 -7.65
C ILE A 24 -1.24 1.91 -7.58
N ALA A 25 -1.83 2.04 -6.38
CA ALA A 25 -3.07 2.80 -6.19
C ALA A 25 -2.89 4.25 -6.61
N PHE A 26 -1.79 4.89 -6.20
CA PHE A 26 -1.46 6.26 -6.58
C PHE A 26 -1.30 6.43 -8.10
N LEU A 27 -0.56 5.54 -8.76
CA LEU A 27 -0.35 5.58 -10.20
C LEU A 27 -1.66 5.41 -10.98
N ILE A 28 -2.53 4.49 -10.55
CA ILE A 28 -3.84 4.30 -11.18
C ILE A 28 -4.69 5.56 -11.02
N ASP A 29 -4.74 6.12 -9.81
CA ASP A 29 -5.54 7.33 -9.53
C ASP A 29 -5.05 8.54 -10.33
N LEU A 30 -3.73 8.70 -10.41
CA LEU A 30 -3.09 9.75 -11.20
C LEU A 30 -3.34 9.57 -12.70
N ALA A 31 -3.20 8.34 -13.20
CA ALA A 31 -3.48 8.02 -14.59
C ALA A 31 -4.94 8.32 -14.93
N VAL A 32 -5.89 7.89 -14.10
CA VAL A 32 -7.33 8.16 -14.28
C VAL A 32 -7.61 9.66 -14.30
N SER A 33 -7.03 10.43 -13.39
CA SER A 33 -7.19 11.89 -13.40
C SER A 33 -6.58 12.54 -14.64
N THR A 34 -5.42 12.05 -15.08
CA THR A 34 -4.72 12.55 -16.27
C THR A 34 -5.50 12.24 -17.55
N PHE A 35 -6.03 11.03 -17.70
CA PHE A 35 -6.88 10.64 -18.84
C PHE A 35 -8.19 11.43 -18.91
N ARG A 36 -8.71 11.90 -17.77
CA ARG A 36 -9.89 12.78 -17.72
C ARG A 36 -9.57 14.24 -18.05
N GLY A 37 -8.29 14.62 -18.11
CA GLY A 37 -7.88 16.01 -18.33
C GLY A 37 -8.21 16.96 -17.17
N GLU A 38 -8.54 16.41 -16.00
CA GLU A 38 -8.89 17.19 -14.81
C GLU A 38 -7.67 17.36 -13.89
N ILE A 39 -7.67 18.45 -13.10
CA ILE A 39 -6.70 18.64 -12.01
C ILE A 39 -6.75 17.41 -11.11
N TYR A 40 -5.58 16.93 -10.68
CA TYR A 40 -5.44 15.72 -9.85
C TYR A 40 -6.45 15.72 -8.70
N ARG A 41 -7.48 14.89 -8.84
CA ARG A 41 -8.45 14.59 -7.80
C ARG A 41 -8.40 13.09 -7.55
N PRO A 42 -7.81 12.65 -6.43
CA PRO A 42 -7.80 11.25 -6.08
C PRO A 42 -9.24 10.74 -6.01
N THR A 43 -9.49 9.57 -6.58
CA THR A 43 -10.81 8.93 -6.43
C THR A 43 -10.98 8.52 -4.98
N LEU A 44 -12.22 8.49 -4.49
CA LEU A 44 -12.50 8.00 -3.13
C LEU A 44 -11.91 6.60 -2.91
N ILE A 45 -11.95 5.75 -3.93
CA ILE A 45 -11.40 4.38 -3.89
C ILE A 45 -9.88 4.41 -3.80
N GLY A 46 -9.20 5.15 -4.68
CA GLY A 46 -7.74 5.28 -4.67
C GLY A 46 -7.24 5.85 -3.36
N LEU A 47 -7.90 6.91 -2.87
CA LEU A 47 -7.60 7.52 -1.58
C LEU A 47 -7.77 6.54 -0.41
N SER A 48 -8.86 5.75 -0.37
CA SER A 48 -9.08 4.73 0.66
C SER A 48 -7.96 3.69 0.69
N VAL A 49 -7.52 3.22 -0.48
CA VAL A 49 -6.43 2.23 -0.59
C VAL A 49 -5.10 2.83 -0.13
N MET A 50 -4.82 4.09 -0.49
CA MET A 50 -3.64 4.82 -0.06
C MET A 50 -3.59 5.00 1.47
N ILE A 51 -4.70 5.43 2.08
CA ILE A 51 -4.82 5.59 3.54
C ILE A 51 -4.65 4.25 4.24
N ALA A 52 -5.32 3.20 3.78
CA ALA A 52 -5.19 1.86 4.36
C ALA A 52 -3.74 1.36 4.30
N SER A 53 -3.09 1.50 3.15
CA SER A 53 -1.70 1.08 2.95
C SER A 53 -0.73 1.86 3.86
N LEU A 54 -0.95 3.18 4.01
CA LEU A 54 -0.16 4.03 4.90
C LEU A 54 -0.34 3.66 6.37
N LEU A 55 -1.58 3.41 6.82
CA LEU A 55 -1.87 2.99 8.19
C LEU A 55 -1.22 1.64 8.53
N PHE A 56 -1.32 0.66 7.63
CA PHE A 56 -0.65 -0.63 7.80
C PHE A 56 0.86 -0.50 7.83
N PHE A 57 1.42 0.35 6.98
CA PHE A 57 2.85 0.63 6.98
C PHE A 57 3.31 1.26 8.29
N LEU A 58 2.63 2.32 8.77
CA LEU A 58 2.97 2.99 10.03
C LEU A 58 2.81 2.07 11.23
N TRP A 59 1.78 1.23 11.25
CA TRP A 59 1.58 0.25 12.30
C TRP A 59 2.67 -0.83 12.29
N SER A 60 3.05 -1.34 11.12
CA SER A 60 4.20 -2.25 10.98
C SER A 60 5.50 -1.56 11.40
N LEU A 61 5.66 -0.26 11.09
CA LEU A 61 6.81 0.56 11.50
C LEU A 61 6.92 0.61 13.02
N TRP A 62 5.82 0.93 13.69
CA TRP A 62 5.77 1.10 15.14
C TRP A 62 5.97 -0.22 15.89
N ARG A 63 5.43 -1.33 15.39
CA ARG A 63 5.52 -2.63 16.06
C ARG A 63 6.89 -3.31 15.91
N HIS A 64 7.69 -2.91 14.93
CA HIS A 64 9.04 -3.43 14.67
C HIS A 64 10.10 -2.32 14.75
N LYS A 65 9.91 -1.40 15.70
CA LYS A 65 10.89 -0.39 16.08
C LYS A 65 11.64 -0.88 17.31
#